data_AF-A0A519CDX8-F1
#
_entry.id   AF-A0A519CDX8-F1
#
_cell.length_a   1.000
_cell.length_b   1.000
_cell.length_c   1.000
_cell.angle_alpha   90.00
_cell.angle_beta   90.00
_cell.angle_gamma   90.00
#
_symmetry.space_group_name_H-M   'P 1'
#
loop_
_entity.id
_entity.type
_entity.pdbx_description
1 polymer ?
#
loop_
_entity_poly.entity_id
_entity_poly.type
_entity_poly.pdbx_seq_one_letter_code
_entity_poly.pdbx_strand_id
1 'polypeptide(L)' 'MIPLSFEPIRIAFRIPAEAYGGAGKLLRKYMDKEEWLSNGDWACIIECPPGYASSLIGKVNGITNKAEIKEL' A
#
# COMPACT_ATOMS: atom_id res chain seq x y z
N MET A 1 5.30 -0.59 32.83
CA MET A 1 4.48 -0.75 31.61
C MET A 1 5.09 0.17 30.57
N ILE A 2 5.76 -0.36 29.55
CA ILE A 2 6.29 0.47 28.46
C ILE A 2 5.18 0.54 27.41
N PRO A 3 4.51 1.70 27.21
CA PRO A 3 3.59 1.82 26.10
C PRO A 3 4.43 1.85 24.83
N LEU A 4 4.50 0.72 24.13
CA LEU A 4 5.07 0.68 22.79
C LEU A 4 3.98 1.20 21.83
N SER A 5 3.71 2.51 21.90
CA SER A 5 2.93 3.20 20.89
C SER A 5 3.77 3.22 19.62
N PHE A 6 3.55 2.24 18.75
CA PHE A 6 4.03 2.35 17.38
C PHE A 6 3.11 3.33 16.67
N GLU A 7 3.63 4.51 16.35
CA GLU A 7 2.96 5.40 15.42
C GLU A 7 2.81 4.65 14.09
N PRO A 8 1.58 4.51 13.57
CA PRO A 8 1.37 3.84 12.30
C PRO A 8 2.00 4.68 11.19
N ILE A 9 2.56 4.01 10.19
CA ILE A 9 3.13 4.68 9.04
C ILE A 9 2.16 4.68 7.88
N ARG A 10 2.23 5.72 7.05
CA ARG A 10 1.39 5.87 5.87
C ARG A 10 2.20 5.69 4.61
N ILE A 11 1.68 4.88 3.70
CA ILE A 11 2.36 4.54 2.46
C ILE A 11 1.39 4.74 1.31
N ALA A 12 1.80 5.53 0.33
CA ALA A 12 1.11 5.68 -0.94
C ALA A 12 1.62 4.62 -1.94
N PHE A 13 0.68 3.94 -2.56
CA PHE A 13 0.91 3.03 -3.69
C PHE A 13 0.23 3.60 -4.92
N ARG A 14 0.90 3.50 -6.07
CA ARG A 14 0.29 3.64 -7.39
C ARG A 14 0.52 2.36 -8.17
N ILE A 15 -0.55 1.76 -8.65
CA ILE A 15 -0.57 0.40 -9.19
C ILE A 15 -1.30 0.42 -10.54
N PRO A 16 -0.73 -0.17 -11.59
CA PRO A 16 -1.44 -0.33 -12.86
C PRO A 16 -2.75 -1.11 -12.72
N ALA A 17 -3.77 -0.76 -13.50
CA ALA A 17 -5.08 -1.42 -13.49
C ALA A 17 -5.00 -2.95 -13.58
N GLU A 18 -4.07 -3.46 -14.39
CA GLU A 18 -3.85 -4.91 -14.60
C GLU A 18 -3.49 -5.66 -13.30
N ALA A 19 -2.84 -4.98 -12.36
CA ALA A 19 -2.40 -5.55 -11.08
C ALA A 19 -3.33 -5.22 -9.91
N TYR A 20 -4.34 -4.38 -10.13
CA TYR A 20 -5.29 -3.95 -9.09
C TYR A 20 -5.98 -5.13 -8.40
N GLY A 21 -6.42 -6.16 -9.14
CA GLY A 21 -7.14 -7.28 -8.54
C GLY A 21 -6.33 -8.00 -7.44
N GLY A 22 -5.04 -8.22 -7.68
CA GLY A 22 -4.14 -8.85 -6.72
C GLY A 22 -3.73 -7.90 -5.59
N ALA A 23 -3.23 -6.71 -5.95
CA ALA A 23 -2.68 -5.77 -4.98
C ALA A 23 -3.77 -5.11 -4.14
N GLY A 24 -4.92 -4.77 -4.74
CA GLY A 24 -6.08 -4.24 -4.05
C GLY A 24 -6.57 -5.21 -2.98
N LYS A 25 -6.70 -6.51 -3.28
CA LYS A 25 -7.11 -7.52 -2.28
C LYS A 25 -6.15 -7.58 -1.08
N LEU A 26 -4.85 -7.44 -1.33
CA LEU A 26 -3.83 -7.43 -0.29
C LEU A 26 -3.91 -6.16 0.59
N LEU A 27 -4.00 -5.00 -0.04
CA LEU A 27 -3.90 -3.68 0.61
C LEU A 27 -5.21 -3.24 1.29
N ARG A 28 -6.35 -3.77 0.87
CA ARG A 28 -7.70 -3.39 1.37
C ARG A 28 -7.87 -3.45 2.88
N LYS A 29 -7.11 -4.30 3.58
CA LYS A 29 -7.17 -4.42 5.05
C LYS A 29 -6.55 -3.24 5.79
N TYR A 30 -5.66 -2.51 5.12
CA TYR A 30 -4.86 -1.42 5.69
C TYR A 30 -5.19 -0.08 5.01
N MET A 31 -6.18 -0.07 4.12
CA MET A 31 -6.47 1.04 3.23
C MET A 31 -7.17 2.18 3.96
N ASP A 32 -6.56 3.36 3.86
CA ASP A 32 -7.13 4.62 4.34
C ASP A 32 -7.92 5.31 3.22
N LYS A 33 -7.32 5.40 2.02
CA LYS A 33 -7.93 6.04 0.85
C LYS A 33 -7.54 5.33 -0.44
N GLU A 34 -8.42 5.40 -1.44
CA GLU A 34 -8.14 4.95 -2.80
C GLU A 34 -8.76 5.88 -3.84
N GLU A 35 -8.13 5.97 -5.01
CA GLU A 35 -8.62 6.70 -6.17
C GLU A 35 -8.14 6.07 -7.49
N TRP A 36 -8.92 6.23 -8.54
CA TRP A 36 -8.49 5.92 -9.91
C TRP A 36 -7.97 7.19 -10.55
N LEU A 37 -6.72 7.14 -11.01
CA LEU A 37 -6.05 8.25 -11.67
C LEU A 37 -6.54 8.35 -13.12
N SER A 38 -6.46 9.55 -13.70
CA SER A 38 -6.90 9.81 -15.08
C SER A 38 -6.16 9.00 -16.14
N ASN A 39 -4.98 8.45 -15.81
CA ASN A 39 -4.20 7.58 -16.69
C ASN A 39 -4.57 6.10 -16.58
N GLY A 40 -5.56 5.75 -15.75
CA GLY A 40 -6.04 4.39 -15.53
C GLY A 40 -5.30 3.62 -14.43
N ASP A 41 -4.28 4.19 -13.80
CA ASP A 41 -3.69 3.58 -12.61
C ASP A 41 -4.62 3.73 -11.41
N TRP A 42 -4.50 2.82 -10.47
CA TRP A 42 -5.13 2.89 -9.18
C TRP A 42 -4.12 3.35 -8.13
N ALA A 43 -4.45 4.39 -7.39
CA ALA A 43 -3.66 4.87 -6.27
C ALA A 43 -4.37 4.58 -4.95
N CYS A 44 -3.62 4.21 -3.92
CA CYS A 44 -4.15 4.07 -2.58
C CYS A 44 -3.16 4.51 -1.52
N ILE A 45 -3.67 5.01 -0.41
CA ILE A 45 -2.93 5.25 0.82
C ILE A 45 -3.31 4.14 1.79
N ILE A 46 -2.32 3.46 2.35
CA ILE A 46 -2.52 2.53 3.46
C ILE A 46 -1.91 3.10 4.74
N GLU A 47 -2.43 2.65 5.86
CA GLU A 47 -1.88 2.87 7.20
C GLU A 47 -1.60 1.50 7.85
N CYS A 48 -0.36 1.29 8.28
CA CYS A 48 0.03 0.01 8.87
C CYS A 48 1.12 0.16 9.94
N PRO A 49 1.31 -0.86 10.80
CA PRO A 49 2.41 -0.86 11.73
C PRO A 49 3.76 -0.86 10.99
N PRO A 50 4.78 -0.12 11.49
CA PRO A 50 6.07 0.05 10.80
C PRO A 50 6.77 -1.29 10.49
N GLY A 51 6.69 -2.28 11.38
CA GLY A 51 7.26 -3.61 11.15
C GLY A 51 6.60 -4.43 10.03
N TYR A 52 5.42 -4.00 9.54
CA TYR A 52 4.66 -4.68 8.49
C TYR A 52 4.82 -4.03 7.11
N ALA A 53 5.28 -2.79 7.05
CA ALA A 53 5.43 -2.01 5.82
C ALA A 53 6.29 -2.71 4.76
N SER A 54 7.50 -3.14 5.14
CA SER A 54 8.42 -3.83 4.22
C SER A 54 7.83 -5.14 3.68
N SER A 55 7.01 -5.84 4.49
CA SER A 55 6.32 -7.06 4.04
C SER A 55 5.24 -6.76 3.01
N LEU A 56 4.45 -5.70 3.20
CA LEU A 56 3.42 -5.28 2.24
C LEU A 56 4.05 -4.82 0.93
N ILE A 57 5.10 -4.00 1.00
CA ILE A 57 5.88 -3.55 -0.17
C ILE A 57 6.42 -4.75 -0.96
N GLY A 58 7.05 -5.72 -0.27
CA GLY A 58 7.56 -6.93 -0.93
C GLY A 58 6.47 -7.76 -1.61
N LYS A 59 5.29 -7.88 -0.98
CA LYS A 59 4.15 -8.59 -1.57
C LYS A 59 3.57 -7.86 -2.79
N VAL A 60 3.48 -6.53 -2.76
CA VAL A 60 3.04 -5.73 -3.92
C VAL A 60 4.03 -5.87 -5.07
N ASN A 61 5.34 -5.80 -4.81
CA ASN A 61 6.38 -6.01 -5.81
C ASN A 61 6.33 -7.42 -6.42
N GLY A 62 5.95 -8.44 -5.63
CA GLY A 62 5.70 -9.79 -6.13
C GLY A 62 4.49 -9.92 -7.06
N ILE A 63 3.52 -9.00 -6.98
CA ILE A 63 2.35 -8.94 -7.87
C ILE A 63 2.68 -8.14 -9.13
N THR A 64 3.41 -7.03 -9.00
CA THR A 64 3.83 -6.19 -10.12
C THR A 64 5.11 -5.42 -9.81
N ASN A 65 6.03 -5.39 -10.77
CA ASN A 65 7.25 -4.58 -10.69
C ASN A 65 7.05 -3.14 -11.20
N LYS A 66 5.82 -2.80 -11.61
CA LYS A 66 5.46 -1.47 -12.13
C LYS A 66 4.74 -0.60 -11.10
N ALA A 67 4.60 -1.07 -9.86
CA ALA A 67 4.02 -0.26 -8.80
C ALA A 67 5.01 0.82 -8.34
N GLU A 68 4.53 2.04 -8.14
CA GLU A 68 5.27 3.10 -7.47
C GLU A 68 4.86 3.16 -6.00
N ILE A 69 5.84 3.34 -5.10
CA ILE A 69 5.66 3.26 -3.66
C ILE A 69 6.33 4.48 -3.02
N LYS A 70 5.62 5.18 -2.13
CA LYS A 70 6.13 6.35 -1.42
C LYS A 70 5.64 6.37 0.03
N GLU A 71 6.57 6.47 0.98
CA GLU A 71 6.26 6.73 2.39
C GLU A 71 5.88 8.21 2.58
N LEU A 72 4.88 8.49 3.42
CA LEU A 72 4.29 9.82 3.65
C LEU A 72 4.72 10.44 4.98
#